data_AF-A0A956QER0-F1
#
_entry.id   AF-A0A956QER0-F1
#
_cell.length_a   1.000
_cell.length_b   1.000
_cell.length_c   1.000
_cell.angle_alpha   90.00
_cell.angle_beta   90.00
_cell.angle_gamma   90.00
#
_symmetry.space_group_name_H-M   'P 1'
#
loop_
_entity.id
_entity.type
_entity.pdbx_description
1 polymer ?
#
loop_
_entity_poly.entity_id
_entity_poly.type
_entity_poly.pdbx_seq_one_letter_code
_entity_poly.pdbx_strand_id
1 'polypeptide(L)' 'MPSTRHFLDPERKNAVICEWDYRTGSWNCTSTGRKEPLYRSSDITPIHQNLTQLGYQEITPELPRKNP' A
#
# COMPACT_ATOMS: atom_id res chain seq x y z
N MET A 1 -9.76 -7.15 -9.32
CA MET A 1 -9.15 -5.93 -8.74
C MET A 1 -7.99 -6.37 -7.87
N PRO A 2 -6.82 -5.70 -7.90
CA PRO A 2 -5.71 -6.07 -7.03
C PRO A 2 -6.14 -5.87 -5.57
N SER A 3 -5.98 -6.92 -4.77
CA SER A 3 -6.21 -6.93 -3.31
C SER A 3 -5.06 -6.27 -2.54
N THR A 4 -4.07 -5.75 -3.26
CA THR A 4 -2.85 -5.16 -2.70
C THR A 4 -2.54 -3.86 -3.43
N ARG A 5 -2.20 -2.83 -2.67
CA ARG A 5 -1.79 -1.50 -3.15
C ARG A 5 -0.42 -1.19 -2.57
N HIS A 6 0.47 -0.65 -3.40
CA HIS A 6 1.84 -0.33 -2.99
C HIS A 6 2.05 1.17 -3.09
N PHE A 7 2.61 1.74 -2.04
CA PHE A 7 2.89 3.17 -1.94
C PHE A 7 4.39 3.34 -1.63
N LEU A 8 5.09 4.15 -2.42
CA LEU A 8 6.51 4.38 -2.27
C LEU A 8 6.78 5.85 -1.95
N ASP A 9 7.60 6.08 -0.93
CA ASP A 9 8.24 7.36 -0.64
C ASP A 9 9.71 7.25 -1.07
N PRO A 10 10.07 7.80 -2.25
CA PRO A 10 11.43 7.70 -2.78
C PRO A 10 12.45 8.54 -1.99
N GLU A 11 12.01 9.60 -1.31
CA GLU A 11 12.90 10.48 -0.53
C GLU A 11 13.35 9.78 0.75
N ARG A 12 12.40 9.12 1.44
CA ARG A 12 12.66 8.41 2.70
C ARG A 12 13.06 6.95 2.51
N LYS A 13 13.10 6.47 1.26
CA LYS A 13 13.34 5.06 0.90
C LYS A 13 12.41 4.11 1.67
N ASN A 14 11.15 4.50 1.83
CA ASN A 14 10.16 3.74 2.58
C ASN A 14 9.00 3.33 1.68
N ALA A 15 8.45 2.15 1.91
CA ALA A 15 7.26 1.65 1.23
C ALA A 15 6.15 1.37 2.25
N VAL A 16 4.91 1.58 1.84
CA VAL A 16 3.71 1.14 2.52
C VAL A 16 2.97 0.16 1.60
N ILE A 17 2.67 -1.02 2.13
CA ILE A 17 1.92 -2.06 1.45
C ILE A 17 0.58 -2.17 2.14
N CYS A 18 -0.49 -1.96 1.37
CA CYS A 18 -1.86 -2.07 1.83
C CYS A 18 -2.49 -3.34 1.25
N GLU A 19 -2.95 -4.25 2.10
CA GLU A 19 -3.58 -5.50 1.70
C GLU A 19 -5.02 -5.53 2.21
N TRP A 20 -5.94 -5.99 1.36
CA TRP A 20 -7.34 -6.18 1.72
C TRP A 20 -7.52 -7.47 2.49
N ASP A 21 -7.93 -7.37 3.76
CA ASP A 21 -8.33 -8.51 4.57
C ASP A 21 -9.81 -8.84 4.33
N TYR A 22 -10.05 -9.91 3.58
CA TYR A 22 -11.38 -10.42 3.26
C TYR A 22 -12.15 -10.95 4.48
N ARG A 23 -11.46 -11.31 5.57
CA ARG A 23 -12.12 -11.82 6.79
C ARG A 23 -12.77 -10.69 7.56
N THR A 24 -12.11 -9.53 7.60
CA THR A 24 -12.59 -8.37 8.35
C THR A 24 -13.21 -7.30 7.46
N GLY A 25 -13.09 -7.41 6.14
CA GLY A 25 -13.56 -6.40 5.20
C GLY A 25 -12.83 -5.07 5.34
N SER A 26 -11.51 -5.12 5.52
CA SER A 26 -10.70 -3.90 5.72
C SER A 26 -9.33 -3.98 5.07
N TRP A 27 -8.85 -2.86 4.54
CA TRP A 27 -7.46 -2.63 4.19
C TRP A 27 -6.62 -2.56 5.46
N ASN A 28 -5.49 -3.28 5.45
CA ASN A 28 -4.44 -3.22 6.46
C ASN A 28 -3.16 -2.77 5.78
N CYS A 29 -2.57 -1.67 6.23
CA CYS A 29 -1.38 -1.11 5.62
C CYS A 29 -0.18 -1.16 6.55
N THR A 30 0.93 -1.74 6.10
CA THR A 30 2.17 -1.88 6.85
C THR A 30 3.29 -1.11 6.13
N SER A 31 4.20 -0.47 6.86
CA SER A 31 5.41 0.06 6.24
C SER A 31 6.57 -0.90 6.35
N THR A 32 7.51 -0.82 5.41
CA THR A 32 8.82 -1.44 5.55
C THR A 32 9.44 -1.09 6.91
N GLY A 33 9.96 -2.11 7.60
CA GLY A 33 10.58 -1.95 8.92
C GLY A 33 9.62 -1.92 10.12
N ARG A 34 8.29 -2.00 9.92
CA ARG A 34 7.30 -2.12 11.01
C ARG A 34 6.47 -3.38 10.85
N LYS A 35 6.22 -4.09 11.96
CA LYS A 35 5.37 -5.29 11.99
C LYS A 35 3.88 -4.98 12.17
N GLU A 36 3.56 -3.83 12.73
CA GLU A 36 2.17 -3.44 13.02
C GLU A 36 1.58 -2.57 11.91
N PRO A 37 0.28 -2.72 11.59
CA PRO A 37 -0.38 -1.91 10.59
C PRO A 37 -0.47 -0.45 11.04
N LEU A 38 -0.01 0.46 10.18
CA LEU A 38 -0.09 1.90 10.36
C LEU A 38 -1.50 2.43 10.12
N TYR A 39 -2.22 1.80 9.19
CA TYR A 39 -3.56 2.20 8.82
C TYR A 39 -4.47 0.97 8.68
N ARG A 40 -5.70 1.12 9.15
CA ARG A 40 -6.78 0.16 8.96
C ARG A 40 -8.07 0.88 8.59
N SER A 41 -8.71 0.48 7.50
CA SER A 41 -9.95 1.12 7.01
C SER A 41 -10.75 0.17 6.13
N SER A 42 -12.08 0.27 6.12
CA SER A 42 -12.93 -0.43 5.15
C SER A 42 -12.83 0.15 3.73
N ASP A 43 -12.26 1.34 3.58
CA ASP A 43 -12.07 2.04 2.30
C ASP A 43 -10.60 2.48 2.16
N ILE A 44 -10.01 2.24 0.98
CA ILE A 44 -8.63 2.64 0.68
C ILE A 44 -8.50 4.15 0.46
N THR A 45 -9.57 4.83 0.06
CA THR A 45 -9.57 6.26 -0.30
C THR A 45 -8.96 7.17 0.79
N PRO A 46 -9.38 7.10 2.07
CA PRO A 46 -8.77 7.94 3.11
C PRO A 46 -7.29 7.61 3.37
N ILE A 47 -6.91 6.33 3.23
CA ILE A 47 -5.51 5.91 3.39
C ILE A 47 -4.68 6.48 2.24
N HIS A 48 -5.17 6.35 1.01
CA HIS A 48 -4.51 6.89 -0.18
C HIS A 48 -4.30 8.40 -0.05
N GLN A 49 -5.33 9.16 0.30
CA GLN A 49 -5.23 10.62 0.50
C GLN A 49 -4.17 10.98 1.54
N ASN A 50 -4.16 10.31 2.70
CA ASN A 50 -3.15 10.54 3.73
C ASN A 50 -1.73 10.22 3.24
N LEU A 51 -1.54 9.08 2.58
CA LEU A 51 -0.23 8.68 2.06
C LEU A 51 0.26 9.66 0.97
N THR A 52 -0.62 10.12 0.08
CA THR A 52 -0.30 11.14 -0.92
C THR A 52 0.12 12.46 -0.27
N GLN A 53 -0.58 12.92 0.77
CA GLN A 53 -0.21 14.12 1.52
C GLN A 53 1.16 13.99 2.22
N LEU A 54 1.53 12.76 2.60
CA LEU A 54 2.83 12.46 3.20
C LEU A 54 3.96 12.28 2.18
N GLY A 55 3.69 12.38 0.88
CA GLY A 55 4.67 12.27 -0.20
C GLY A 55 4.81 10.87 -0.81
N TYR A 56 3.99 9.91 -0.39
CA TYR A 56 3.98 8.59 -1.01
C TYR A 56 3.25 8.61 -2.37
N GLN A 57 3.76 7.83 -3.31
CA GLN A 57 3.17 7.64 -4.63
C GLN A 57 2.70 6.20 -4.78
N GLU A 58 1.47 5.99 -5.26
CA GLU A 58 0.98 4.65 -5.56
C GLU A 58 1.72 4.11 -6.79
N ILE A 59 2.29 2.91 -6.66
CA ILE A 59 2.96 2.20 -7.75
C ILE A 59 2.20 0.92 -8.07
N THR A 60 2.05 0.64 -9.36
CA THR A 60 1.62 -0.69 -9.82
C THR A 60 2.88 -1.51 -10.04
N PRO A 61 3.13 -2.59 -9.28
CA PRO A 61 4.27 -3.44 -9.58
C PRO A 61 4.09 -4.00 -10.99
N GLU A 62 4.99 -3.63 -11.89
CA GLU A 62 5.02 -4.24 -13.22
C GLU A 62 5.27 -5.73 -13.03
N LEU A 63 4.31 -6.57 -13.43
CA LEU A 63 4.54 -8.01 -13.48
C LEU A 63 5.81 -8.23 -14.31
N PRO A 64 6.75 -9.09 -13.86
CA PRO A 64 7.95 -9.37 -14.63
C PRO A 64 7.49 -9.84 -16.01
N ARG A 65 7.89 -9.10 -17.06
CA ARG A 65 7.63 -9.51 -18.44
C ARG A 65 8.23 -10.90 -18.58
N LYS A 66 7.40 -11.93 -18.79
CA LYS A 66 7.86 -13.21 -19.30
C LYS A 66 8.58 -12.88 -20.62
N ASN A 67 9.90 -12.90 -20.61
CA ASN A 67 10.66 -12.89 -21.85
C ASN A 67 10.25 -14.15 -22.63
N PRO A 68 9.78 -14.00 -23.88
CA PRO A 68 9.48 -15.14 -24.75
C PRO A 68 10.75 -15.90 -25.13
#